data_AF-F2NPR4-F1
#
_entry.id   AF-F2NPR4-F1
#
_cell.length_a   1.000
_cell.length_b   1.000
_cell.length_c   1.000
_cell.angle_alpha   90.00
_cell.angle_beta   90.00
_cell.angle_gamma   90.00
#
_symmetry.space_group_name_H-M   'P 1'
#
loop_
_entity.id
_entity.type
_entity.pdbx_description
1 polymer ?
#
loop_
_entity_poly.entity_id
_entity_poly.type
_entity_poly.pdbx_seq_one_letter_code
_entity_poly.pdbx_strand_id
1 'polypeptide(L)'
;MRTDRNQLLFNQTLIVVGVLLSLLTGRAEGVYLLAALMASQHLGLDFMVALKRGLRIPARPVDEDPRPHRFARSVGAAFLIAAALAFSLGAPLVGWGLALVVALLAFINLAFGFCLGCFMYYQFRLLRHRLGLN
;
A
#
# COMPACT_ATOMS: atom_id res chain seq x y z
N MET A 1 13.18 5.41 15.83
CA MET A 1 12.98 5.92 14.46
C MET A 1 11.53 6.34 14.35
N ARG A 2 11.23 7.58 14.00
CA ARG A 2 9.86 8.12 13.89
C ARG A 2 9.26 7.80 12.53
N THR A 3 7.98 7.46 12.48
CA THR A 3 7.24 7.23 11.24
C THR A 3 6.54 8.52 10.82
N ASP A 4 6.61 8.90 9.55
CA ASP A 4 5.89 10.07 9.04
C ASP A 4 4.44 9.71 8.73
N ARG A 5 3.51 10.14 9.59
CA ARG A 5 2.08 9.86 9.46
C ARG A 5 1.49 10.45 8.18
N ASN A 6 1.97 11.62 7.74
CA ASN A 6 1.46 12.23 6.51
C ASN A 6 1.87 11.44 5.26
N GLN A 7 3.02 10.75 5.31
CA GLN A 7 3.44 9.87 4.21
C GLN A 7 2.57 8.62 4.12
N LEU A 8 2.14 8.06 5.26
CA LEU A 8 1.20 6.93 5.30
C LEU A 8 -0.17 7.31 4.71
N LEU A 9 -0.71 8.45 5.15
CA LEU A 9 -1.99 8.97 4.64
C LEU A 9 -1.92 9.26 3.15
N PHE A 10 -0.83 9.88 2.68
CA PHE A 10 -0.65 10.16 1.25
C PHE A 10 -0.70 8.88 0.40
N ASN A 11 0.01 7.83 0.83
CA ASN A 11 0.01 6.55 0.12
C ASN A 11 -1.37 5.90 0.11
N GLN A 12 -2.07 5.91 1.24
CA GLN A 12 -3.41 5.31 1.37
C GLN A 12 -4.45 6.06 0.56
N THR A 13 -4.44 7.39 0.62
CA THR A 13 -5.31 8.25 -0.19
C THR A 13 -5.06 8.02 -1.67
N LEU A 14 -3.79 7.93 -2.10
CA LEU A 14 -3.45 7.68 -3.50
C LEU A 14 -3.98 6.33 -3.99
N ILE A 15 -3.85 5.28 -3.17
CA ILE A 15 -4.37 3.95 -3.50
C ILE A 15 -5.90 3.97 -3.59
N VAL A 16 -6.59 4.50 -2.56
CA VAL A 16 -8.05 4.51 -2.51
C VAL A 16 -8.62 5.32 -3.68
N VAL A 17 -8.17 6.55 -3.84
CA VAL A 17 -8.66 7.43 -4.91
C VAL A 17 -8.24 6.90 -6.28
N GLY A 18 -7.00 6.45 -6.44
CA GLY A 18 -6.49 5.94 -7.70
C GLY A 18 -7.23 4.69 -8.18
N VAL A 19 -7.48 3.71 -7.30
CA VAL A 19 -8.25 2.51 -7.67
C VAL A 19 -9.70 2.86 -7.98
N LEU A 20 -10.35 3.74 -7.20
CA LEU A 20 -11.72 4.16 -7.47
C LEU A 20 -11.85 4.91 -8.81
N LEU A 21 -10.92 5.81 -9.12
CA LEU A 21 -10.89 6.51 -10.41
C LEU A 21 -10.63 5.53 -11.56
N SER A 22 -9.72 4.58 -11.39
CA SER A 22 -9.48 3.51 -12.37
C SER A 22 -10.76 2.72 -12.62
N LEU A 23 -11.51 2.39 -11.57
CA LEU A 23 -12.76 1.64 -11.66
C LEU A 23 -13.85 2.44 -12.39
N LEU A 24 -14.04 3.72 -12.01
CA LEU A 24 -15.05 4.60 -12.61
C LEU A 24 -14.79 4.87 -14.09
N THR A 25 -13.52 4.96 -14.49
CA THR A 25 -13.13 5.15 -15.90
C THR A 25 -13.15 3.84 -16.69
N GLY A 26 -13.26 2.68 -16.03
CA GLY A 26 -13.12 1.36 -16.64
C GLY A 26 -11.74 1.08 -17.23
N ARG A 27 -10.74 1.95 -16.98
CA ARG A 27 -9.39 1.83 -17.53
C ARG A 27 -8.48 1.20 -16.50
N ALA A 28 -7.83 0.09 -16.84
CA ALA A 28 -6.86 -0.58 -15.96
C ALA A 28 -5.51 0.18 -15.83
N GLU A 29 -5.29 1.21 -16.66
CA GLU A 29 -4.10 2.08 -16.66
C GLU A 29 -3.77 2.64 -15.26
N GLY A 30 -4.80 3.02 -14.49
CA GLY A 30 -4.62 3.49 -13.12
C GLY A 30 -3.99 2.43 -12.19
N VAL A 31 -4.40 1.17 -12.32
CA VAL A 31 -3.84 0.06 -11.54
C VAL A 31 -2.38 -0.20 -11.92
N TYR A 32 -2.03 -0.15 -13.21
CA TYR A 32 -0.64 -0.27 -13.67
C TYR A 32 0.25 0.85 -13.10
N LEU A 33 -0.23 2.09 -13.13
CA LEU A 33 0.48 3.23 -12.57
C LEU A 33 0.68 3.08 -11.06
N LEU A 34 -0.35 2.68 -10.32
CA LEU A 34 -0.26 2.45 -8.87
C LEU A 34 0.71 1.32 -8.53
N ALA A 35 0.69 0.22 -9.30
CA ALA A 35 1.63 -0.88 -9.14
C ALA A 35 3.07 -0.40 -9.36
N ALA A 36 3.33 0.39 -10.42
CA ALA A 36 4.64 0.96 -10.70
C ALA A 36 5.11 1.94 -9.61
N LEU A 37 4.22 2.82 -9.13
CA LEU A 37 4.52 3.76 -8.05
C LEU A 37 4.86 3.04 -6.73
N MET A 38 4.12 1.99 -6.38
CA MET A 38 4.43 1.14 -5.23
C MET A 38 5.75 0.38 -5.42
N ALA A 39 6.02 -0.14 -6.61
CA ALA A 39 7.27 -0.85 -6.90
C ALA A 39 8.51 0.07 -6.82
N SER A 40 8.41 1.32 -7.30
CA SER A 40 9.49 2.32 -7.23
C SER A 40 10.00 2.52 -5.80
N GLN A 41 9.10 2.42 -4.82
CA GLN A 41 9.42 2.59 -3.41
C GLN A 41 10.28 1.46 -2.83
N HIS A 42 10.31 0.30 -3.49
CA HIS A 42 11.17 -0.83 -3.13
C HIS A 42 12.53 -0.77 -3.83
N LEU A 43 12.64 -0.05 -4.95
CA LEU A 43 13.87 0.13 -5.71
C LEU A 43 14.80 1.24 -5.16
N GLY A 44 14.43 1.90 -4.05
CA GLY A 44 15.21 3.01 -3.49
C GLY A 44 15.09 4.31 -4.30
N LEU A 45 14.28 4.31 -5.36
CA LEU A 45 13.87 5.50 -6.09
C LEU A 45 12.61 6.04 -5.40
N ASP A 46 12.80 6.91 -4.41
CA ASP A 46 11.72 7.47 -3.61
C ASP A 46 10.87 8.51 -4.36
N PHE A 47 10.34 8.14 -5.53
CA PHE A 47 9.49 9.00 -6.37
C PHE A 47 8.29 9.55 -5.59
N MET A 48 7.76 8.78 -4.63
CA MET A 48 6.70 9.21 -3.73
C MET A 48 7.14 10.32 -2.77
N VAL A 49 8.39 10.31 -2.30
CA VAL A 49 8.96 11.37 -1.46
C VAL A 49 9.21 12.61 -2.32
N ALA A 50 9.72 12.43 -3.54
CA ALA A 50 9.86 13.51 -4.51
C ALA A 50 8.51 14.16 -4.82
N LEU A 51 7.47 13.35 -5.06
CA LEU A 51 6.10 13.80 -5.30
C LEU A 51 5.53 14.54 -4.08
N LYS A 52 5.64 13.97 -2.87
CA LYS A 52 5.23 14.62 -1.62
C LYS A 52 5.94 15.97 -1.43
N ARG A 53 7.24 16.02 -1.72
CA ARG A 53 8.07 17.23 -1.63
C ARG A 53 7.66 18.26 -2.67
N GLY A 54 7.33 17.83 -3.88
CA GLY A 54 6.75 18.67 -4.93
C GLY A 54 5.39 19.25 -4.54
N LEU A 55 4.53 18.44 -3.90
CA LEU A 55 3.23 18.85 -3.35
C LEU A 55 3.31 19.62 -2.02
N ARG A 56 4.52 19.90 -1.51
CA ARG A 56 4.78 20.65 -0.27
C ARG A 56 4.00 20.15 0.97
N ILE A 57 3.75 18.85 1.05
CA ILE A 57 3.05 18.26 2.20
C ILE A 57 4.04 18.17 3.39
N PRO A 58 3.76 18.80 4.55
CA PRO A 58 4.67 18.76 5.70
C PRO A 58 4.83 17.34 6.26
N ALA A 59 5.98 17.03 6.83
CA ALA A 59 6.18 15.78 7.58
C ALA A 59 5.53 15.90 8.97
N ARG A 60 4.83 14.85 9.39
CA ARG A 60 4.28 14.74 10.76
C ARG A 60 4.87 13.48 11.40
N PRO A 61 6.07 13.57 11.99
CA PRO A 61 6.70 12.44 12.62
C PRO A 61 5.93 12.04 13.89
N VAL A 62 5.65 10.76 14.02
CA VAL A 62 5.02 10.13 15.19
C VAL A 62 5.93 9.02 15.69
N ASP A 63 5.98 8.82 17.01
CA ASP A 63 6.72 7.73 17.65
C ASP A 63 5.96 6.39 17.47
N GLU A 64 5.94 5.90 16.24
CA GLU A 64 5.45 4.58 15.84
C GLU A 64 6.59 3.80 15.14
N ASP A 65 6.71 2.49 15.39
CA ASP A 65 7.73 1.64 14.73
C ASP A 65 7.47 1.58 13.20
N PRO A 66 8.43 1.98 12.35
CA PRO A 66 8.26 1.95 10.89
C PRO A 66 8.29 0.53 10.29
N ARG A 67 8.79 -0.48 11.01
CA ARG A 67 8.92 -1.86 10.51
C ARG A 67 7.59 -2.49 10.05
N PRO A 68 6.52 -2.53 10.87
CA PRO A 68 5.24 -3.10 10.45
C PRO A 68 4.61 -2.34 9.28
N HIS A 69 4.78 -1.02 9.22
CA HIS A 69 4.29 -0.19 8.12
C HIS A 69 4.96 -0.52 6.78
N ARG A 70 6.28 -0.79 6.78
CA ARG A 70 6.98 -1.24 5.57
C ARG A 70 6.49 -2.61 5.09
N PHE A 71 6.19 -3.52 6.02
CA PHE A 71 5.62 -4.83 5.68
C PHE A 71 4.23 -4.69 5.04
N ALA A 72 3.35 -3.88 5.63
CA ALA A 72 2.02 -3.64 5.07
C ALA A 72 2.10 -3.06 3.65
N ARG A 73 3.04 -2.14 3.41
CA ARG A 73 3.29 -1.53 2.09
C ARG A 73 3.80 -2.55 1.06
N SER A 74 4.73 -3.44 1.43
CA SER A 74 5.18 -4.50 0.52
C SER A 74 4.07 -5.48 0.14
N VAL A 75 3.18 -5.81 1.07
CA VAL A 75 2.03 -6.67 0.79
C VAL A 75 1.07 -5.97 -0.18
N GLY A 76 0.75 -4.70 0.05
CA GLY A 76 -0.08 -3.91 -0.87
C GLY A 76 0.53 -3.80 -2.27
N ALA A 77 1.85 -3.58 -2.37
CA ALA A 77 2.56 -3.56 -3.63
C ALA A 77 2.47 -4.90 -4.38
N ALA A 78 2.69 -6.02 -3.68
CA ALA A 78 2.59 -7.36 -4.26
C ALA A 78 1.20 -7.63 -4.84
N PHE A 79 0.13 -7.24 -4.14
CA PHE A 79 -1.24 -7.42 -4.62
C PHE A 79 -1.56 -6.53 -5.82
N LEU A 80 -1.10 -5.28 -5.84
CA LEU A 80 -1.28 -4.39 -7.00
C LEU A 80 -0.49 -4.88 -8.23
N ILE A 81 0.72 -5.41 -8.03
CA ILE A 81 1.50 -6.03 -9.11
C ILE A 81 0.79 -7.28 -9.63
N ALA A 82 0.26 -8.13 -8.74
CA ALA A 82 -0.53 -9.28 -9.15
C ALA A 82 -1.81 -8.87 -9.90
N ALA A 83 -2.46 -7.78 -9.48
CA ALA A 83 -3.61 -7.21 -10.19
C ALA A 83 -3.23 -6.74 -11.61
N ALA A 84 -2.12 -6.02 -11.74
CA ALA A 84 -1.57 -5.60 -13.03
C ALA A 84 -1.26 -6.80 -13.93
N LEU A 85 -0.62 -7.84 -13.40
CA LEU A 85 -0.36 -9.07 -14.14
C LEU A 85 -1.66 -9.77 -14.58
N ALA A 86 -2.67 -9.83 -13.71
CA ALA A 86 -3.97 -10.40 -14.06
C ALA A 86 -4.65 -9.64 -15.22
N PHE A 87 -4.58 -8.30 -15.23
CA PHE A 87 -5.05 -7.51 -16.36
C PHE A 87 -4.25 -7.79 -17.64
N SER A 88 -2.93 -7.97 -17.55
CA SER A 88 -2.07 -8.28 -18.69
C SER A 88 -2.33 -9.68 -19.26
N LEU A 89 -2.72 -10.63 -18.41
CA LEU A 89 -3.08 -11.99 -18.79
C LEU A 89 -4.54 -12.13 -19.26
N GLY A 90 -5.29 -11.04 -19.38
CA GLY A 90 -6.68 -11.06 -19.83
C GLY A 90 -7.69 -11.55 -18.79
N ALA A 91 -7.35 -11.48 -17.50
CA ALA A 91 -8.23 -11.85 -16.38
C ALA A 91 -8.70 -10.61 -15.60
N PRO A 92 -9.57 -9.75 -16.19
CA PRO A 92 -9.94 -8.47 -15.60
C PRO A 92 -10.71 -8.59 -14.28
N LEU A 93 -11.52 -9.65 -14.11
CA LEU A 93 -12.23 -9.89 -12.85
C LEU A 93 -11.27 -10.10 -11.68
N VAL A 94 -10.18 -10.86 -11.91
CA VAL A 94 -9.14 -11.09 -10.90
C VAL A 94 -8.36 -9.80 -10.62
N GLY A 95 -8.02 -9.06 -11.69
CA GLY A 95 -7.34 -7.76 -11.57
C GLY A 95 -8.13 -6.76 -10.71
N TRP A 96 -9.42 -6.58 -11.01
CA TRP A 96 -10.29 -5.71 -10.23
C TRP A 96 -10.50 -6.22 -8.81
N GLY A 97 -10.72 -7.52 -8.63
CA GLY A 97 -10.87 -8.13 -7.30
C GLY A 97 -9.67 -7.83 -6.40
N LEU A 98 -8.45 -8.04 -6.91
CA LEU A 98 -7.22 -7.74 -6.17
C LEU A 98 -7.06 -6.24 -5.87
N ALA A 99 -7.28 -5.37 -6.86
CA ALA A 99 -7.17 -3.92 -6.68
C ALA A 99 -8.19 -3.39 -5.64
N LEU A 100 -9.43 -3.88 -5.68
CA LEU A 100 -10.49 -3.50 -4.75
C LEU A 100 -10.20 -3.97 -3.32
N VAL A 101 -9.65 -5.17 -3.14
CA VAL A 101 -9.22 -5.64 -1.81
C VAL A 101 -8.16 -4.70 -1.23
N VAL A 102 -7.16 -4.31 -2.03
CA VAL A 102 -6.12 -3.37 -1.59
C VAL A 102 -6.72 -1.99 -1.26
N ALA A 103 -7.62 -1.48 -2.10
CA ALA A 103 -8.31 -0.22 -1.84
C ALA A 103 -9.16 -0.26 -0.57
N LEU A 104 -9.88 -1.37 -0.33
CA LEU A 104 -10.68 -1.57 0.88
C LEU A 104 -9.79 -1.59 2.14
N LEU A 105 -8.67 -2.30 2.10
CA LEU A 105 -7.71 -2.34 3.22
C LEU A 105 -7.12 -0.95 3.50
N ALA A 106 -6.76 -0.21 2.45
CA ALA A 106 -6.27 1.16 2.56
C ALA A 106 -7.35 2.10 3.13
N PHE A 107 -8.60 1.94 2.69
CA PHE A 107 -9.74 2.69 3.19
C PHE A 107 -10.02 2.41 4.67
N ILE A 108 -9.98 1.14 5.10
CA ILE A 108 -10.15 0.77 6.51
C ILE A 108 -9.09 1.45 7.37
N ASN A 109 -7.84 1.49 6.92
CA ASN A 109 -6.81 2.20 7.67
C ASN A 109 -7.07 3.71 7.72
N LEU A 110 -7.55 4.29 6.62
CA LEU A 110 -7.84 5.72 6.53
C LEU A 110 -9.03 6.12 7.42
N ALA A 111 -10.09 5.32 7.43
CA ALA A 111 -11.34 5.60 8.14
C ALA A 111 -11.28 5.24 9.63
N PHE A 112 -10.69 4.09 9.98
CA PHE A 112 -10.68 3.57 11.35
C PHE A 112 -9.32 3.68 12.03
N GLY A 113 -8.27 4.09 11.32
CA GLY A 113 -6.91 4.08 11.85
C GLY A 113 -6.35 2.69 12.09
N PHE A 114 -7.00 1.64 11.59
CA PHE A 114 -6.63 0.25 11.82
C PHE A 114 -5.85 -0.32 10.62
N CYS A 115 -4.57 -0.63 10.84
CA CYS A 115 -3.72 -1.24 9.83
C CYS A 115 -3.71 -2.77 9.97
N LEU A 116 -4.51 -3.47 9.16
CA LEU A 116 -4.54 -4.94 9.15
C LEU A 116 -3.15 -5.54 8.87
N GLY A 117 -2.35 -4.93 7.99
CA GLY A 117 -0.99 -5.38 7.72
C GLY A 117 -0.06 -5.30 8.94
N CYS A 118 -0.22 -4.27 9.78
CA CYS A 118 0.51 -4.18 11.04
C CYS A 118 0.05 -5.27 12.02
N PHE A 119 -1.25 -5.52 12.12
CA PHE A 119 -1.79 -6.60 12.96
C PHE A 119 -1.24 -7.97 12.53
N MET A 120 -1.28 -8.29 11.23
CA MET A 120 -0.71 -9.52 10.69
C MET A 120 0.78 -9.66 11.03
N TYR A 121 1.56 -8.58 10.90
CA TYR A 121 2.98 -8.59 11.23
C TYR A 121 3.24 -8.99 12.70
N TYR A 122 2.46 -8.43 13.63
CA TYR A 122 2.57 -8.80 15.04
C TYR A 122 2.14 -10.25 15.28
N GLN A 123 1.07 -10.72 14.63
CA GLN A 123 0.64 -12.11 14.75
C GLN A 123 1.68 -13.08 14.21
N PHE A 124 2.30 -12.79 13.06
CA PHE A 124 3.38 -13.60 12.51
C PHE A 124 4.60 -13.63 13.45
N ARG A 125 4.97 -12.49 14.04
CA ARG A 125 6.07 -12.44 14.99
C ARG A 125 5.76 -13.22 16.26
N LEU A 126 4.53 -13.13 16.77
CA LEU A 126 4.08 -13.87 17.93
C LEU A 126 4.09 -15.39 17.67
N LEU A 127 3.59 -15.81 16.51
CA LEU A 127 3.60 -17.21 16.10
C LEU A 127 5.03 -17.75 15.96
N ARG A 128 5.92 -17.00 15.32
CA ARG A 128 7.34 -17.36 15.19
C ARG A 128 8.02 -17.53 16.55
N HIS A 129 7.74 -16.63 17.49
CA HIS A 129 8.24 -16.74 18.86
C HIS A 129 7.68 -17.98 19.59
N ARG A 130 6.39 -18.31 19.41
CA ARG A 130 5.79 -19.53 19.98
C ARG A 130 6.36 -20.82 19.39
N LEU A 131 6.78 -20.80 18.13
CA LEU A 131 7.41 -21.95 17.46
C LEU A 131 8.90 -22.09 17.77
N GLY A 132 9.48 -21.23 18.63
CA GLY A 132 10.90 -21.30 19.00
C GLY A 132 11.87 -20.93 17.87
N LEU A 133 11.37 -20.33 16.79
CA LEU A 133 12.14 -19.93 15.61
C LEU A 133 12.63 -18.48 15.79
N ASN A 134 13.48 -18.22 16.79
CA ASN A 134 14.10 -16.90 16.98
C ASN A 134 15.40 -16.77 16.18
#